data_AF-A0A2Y9QTE5-F1
#
_entry.id   AF-A0A2Y9QTE5-F1
#
_cell.length_a   1.000
_cell.length_b   1.000
_cell.length_c   1.000
_cell.angle_alpha   90.00
_cell.angle_beta   90.00
_cell.angle_gamma   90.00
#
_symmetry.space_group_name_H-M   'P 1'
#
loop_
_entity.id
_entity.type
_entity.pdbx_description
1 polymer ?
#
loop_
_entity_poly.entity_id
_entity_poly.type
_entity_poly.pdbx_seq_one_letter_code
_entity_poly.pdbx_strand_id
1 'polypeptide(L)'
;MVTFSKNHGVVVQPTYKDRVNITHPGLRNTTLTFWNTTLEDEGCYMCLFNIFGSGKISGEACLTLYVQPTVSLHYKFFEDHLNLTCSATARPAPVISWKVAGSGIENSTESVSHPNGTTSVTSILQVKDPESYVGREVICEVLHLGTVTDVRETVSKGFWFSVPLLLSILSLVILLVLISILLYWKRRWNQDRGESSQEYKEGNKLNDVLSRFGGHLKILVRGWQWYVLFVFSKIRT
;
A
#
# COMPACT_ATOMS: atom_id res chain seq x y z
N MET A 1 -12.02 45.20 -21.36
CA MET A 1 -13.43 45.34 -21.78
C MET A 1 -13.67 44.54 -23.04
N VAL A 2 -14.87 43.97 -23.15
CA VAL A 2 -15.34 43.24 -24.33
C VAL A 2 -16.61 43.92 -24.79
N THR A 3 -16.71 44.23 -26.07
CA THR A 3 -17.85 44.97 -26.63
C THR A 3 -18.44 44.22 -27.82
N PHE A 4 -19.74 44.40 -28.03
CA PHE A 4 -20.45 43.90 -29.21
C PHE A 4 -21.29 45.01 -29.82
N SER A 5 -21.25 45.14 -31.14
CA SER A 5 -22.15 46.00 -31.90
C SER A 5 -22.51 45.34 -33.24
N LYS A 6 -23.64 45.72 -33.82
CA LYS A 6 -24.04 45.21 -35.15
C LYS A 6 -23.05 45.58 -36.26
N ASN A 7 -22.42 46.76 -36.15
CA ASN A 7 -21.57 47.30 -37.20
C ASN A 7 -20.12 46.82 -37.11
N HIS A 8 -19.61 46.59 -35.90
CA HIS A 8 -18.21 46.19 -35.67
C HIS A 8 -18.04 44.77 -35.16
N GLY A 9 -19.15 44.05 -34.91
CA GLY A 9 -19.10 42.71 -34.32
C GLY A 9 -18.58 42.73 -32.89
N VAL A 10 -17.92 41.64 -32.49
CA VAL A 10 -17.30 41.46 -31.18
C VAL A 10 -15.87 42.01 -31.19
N VAL A 11 -15.55 42.87 -30.22
CA VAL A 11 -14.21 43.42 -30.03
C VAL A 11 -13.75 43.11 -28.61
N VAL A 12 -12.62 42.41 -28.51
CA VAL A 12 -12.02 42.00 -27.23
C VAL A 12 -10.75 42.84 -26.99
N GLN A 13 -10.65 43.49 -25.83
CA GLN A 13 -9.44 44.22 -25.45
C GLN A 13 -8.23 43.27 -25.35
N PRO A 14 -7.01 43.69 -25.72
CA PRO A 14 -5.83 42.82 -25.76
C PRO A 14 -5.55 42.02 -24.47
N THR A 15 -5.86 42.59 -23.29
CA THR A 15 -5.69 41.93 -21.99
C THR A 15 -6.55 40.69 -21.80
N TYR A 16 -7.68 40.58 -22.51
CA TYR A 16 -8.61 39.45 -22.42
C TYR A 16 -8.62 38.60 -23.70
N LYS A 17 -7.75 38.93 -24.66
CA LYS A 17 -7.65 38.21 -25.92
C LYS A 17 -7.37 36.72 -25.64
N ASP A 18 -8.03 35.85 -26.40
CA ASP A 18 -7.91 34.38 -26.32
C ASP A 18 -8.41 33.74 -24.99
N ARG A 19 -8.80 34.55 -23.99
CA ARG A 19 -9.33 34.08 -22.70
C ARG A 19 -10.83 34.26 -22.54
N VAL A 20 -11.43 35.23 -23.23
CA VAL A 20 -12.87 35.50 -23.15
C VAL A 20 -13.48 35.66 -24.53
N ASN A 21 -14.75 35.28 -24.67
CA ASN A 21 -15.49 35.53 -25.90
C ASN A 21 -16.98 35.78 -25.63
N ILE A 22 -17.64 36.54 -26.51
CA ILE A 22 -19.10 36.65 -26.49
C ILE A 22 -19.67 35.49 -27.30
N THR A 23 -20.22 34.49 -26.59
CA THR A 23 -20.81 33.29 -27.21
C THR A 23 -22.21 33.55 -27.77
N HIS A 24 -22.95 34.48 -27.15
CA HIS A 24 -24.23 34.95 -27.63
C HIS A 24 -24.20 36.47 -27.82
N PRO A 25 -23.89 36.95 -29.04
CA PRO A 25 -23.81 38.38 -29.33
C PRO A 25 -25.19 38.95 -29.69
N GLY A 26 -25.96 39.39 -28.68
CA GLY A 26 -27.26 40.02 -28.86
C GLY A 26 -27.34 41.42 -28.23
N LEU A 27 -28.21 42.29 -28.74
CA LEU A 27 -28.45 43.61 -28.14
C LEU A 27 -29.44 43.57 -26.96
N ARG A 28 -30.15 42.45 -26.79
CA ARG A 28 -31.06 42.21 -25.66
C ARG A 28 -30.47 41.25 -24.64
N ASN A 29 -29.86 40.18 -25.15
CA ASN A 29 -29.20 39.14 -24.34
C ASN A 29 -27.77 38.99 -24.85
N THR A 30 -26.80 39.15 -23.95
CA THR A 30 -25.39 38.95 -24.23
C THR A 30 -24.83 37.94 -23.25
N THR A 31 -24.09 36.95 -23.75
CA THR A 31 -23.38 35.98 -22.90
C THR A 31 -21.89 36.09 -23.13
N LEU A 32 -21.17 36.43 -22.07
CA LEU A 32 -19.70 36.42 -22.01
C LEU A 32 -19.25 35.10 -21.39
N THR A 33 -18.32 34.42 -22.06
CA THR A 33 -17.74 33.15 -21.59
C THR A 33 -16.25 33.34 -21.37
N PHE A 34 -15.78 32.90 -20.20
CA PHE A 34 -14.36 32.80 -19.88
C PHE A 34 -13.89 31.38 -20.17
N TRP A 35 -12.75 31.26 -20.84
CA TRP A 35 -12.06 30.00 -21.12
C TRP A 35 -10.81 29.91 -20.25
N ASN A 36 -10.56 28.74 -19.67
CA ASN A 36 -9.44 28.51 -18.75
C ASN A 36 -9.35 29.57 -17.65
N THR A 37 -10.40 29.63 -16.82
CA THR A 37 -10.50 30.59 -15.71
C THR A 37 -9.38 30.41 -14.70
N THR A 38 -8.81 31.53 -14.25
CA THR A 38 -7.83 31.56 -13.15
C THR A 38 -8.41 32.34 -11.97
N LEU A 39 -7.79 32.21 -10.79
CA LEU A 39 -8.23 32.91 -9.58
C LEU A 39 -8.22 34.44 -9.72
N GLU A 40 -7.44 34.97 -10.65
CA GLU A 40 -7.40 36.40 -10.97
C GLU A 40 -8.65 36.88 -11.72
N ASP A 41 -9.41 35.96 -12.33
CA ASP A 41 -10.69 36.28 -12.98
C ASP A 41 -11.84 36.36 -11.96
N GLU A 42 -11.59 36.02 -10.69
CA GLU A 42 -12.62 36.14 -9.66
C GLU A 42 -12.93 37.62 -9.39
N GLY A 43 -14.21 37.97 -9.43
CA GLY A 43 -14.63 39.35 -9.23
C GLY A 43 -16.00 39.66 -9.81
N CYS A 44 -16.46 40.88 -9.58
CA CYS A 44 -17.73 41.37 -10.10
C CYS A 44 -17.54 42.12 -11.41
N TYR A 45 -18.25 41.64 -12.44
CA TYR A 45 -18.21 42.15 -13.80
C TYR A 45 -19.49 42.92 -14.09
N MET A 46 -19.33 44.08 -14.72
CA MET A 46 -20.46 44.93 -15.10
C MET A 46 -20.75 44.78 -16.59
N CYS A 47 -21.98 44.41 -16.91
CA CYS A 47 -22.53 44.43 -18.26
C CYS A 47 -23.18 45.79 -18.53
N LEU A 48 -22.89 46.40 -19.68
CA LEU A 48 -23.37 47.73 -20.05
C LEU A 48 -24.08 47.67 -21.40
N PHE A 49 -25.34 48.11 -21.44
CA PHE A 49 -26.11 48.30 -22.66
C PHE A 49 -26.28 49.79 -22.93
N ASN A 50 -25.81 50.24 -24.10
CA ASN A 50 -25.99 51.61 -24.56
C ASN A 50 -27.21 51.68 -25.47
N ILE A 51 -28.21 52.49 -25.08
CA ILE A 51 -29.46 52.66 -25.81
C ILE A 51 -29.55 54.11 -26.27
N PHE A 52 -29.57 54.31 -27.59
CA PHE A 52 -29.68 55.65 -28.16
C PHE A 52 -31.00 56.32 -27.71
N GLY A 53 -30.90 57.54 -27.20
CA GLY A 53 -32.04 58.31 -26.68
C GLY A 53 -32.47 57.98 -25.24
N SER A 54 -32.11 56.81 -24.71
CA SER A 54 -32.48 56.39 -23.34
C SER A 54 -31.29 56.28 -22.37
N GLY A 55 -30.06 56.44 -22.86
CA GLY A 55 -28.85 56.40 -22.05
C GLY A 55 -28.28 54.98 -21.90
N LYS A 56 -27.58 54.73 -20.78
CA LYS A 56 -26.92 53.45 -20.50
C LYS A 56 -27.64 52.70 -19.38
N ILE A 57 -27.79 51.39 -19.54
CA ILE A 57 -28.28 50.47 -18.51
C ILE A 57 -27.14 49.53 -18.12
N SER A 58 -26.99 49.27 -16.83
CA SER A 58 -25.94 48.40 -16.29
C SER A 58 -26.52 47.25 -15.48
N GLY A 59 -25.87 46.09 -15.53
CA GLY A 59 -26.10 44.98 -14.62
C GLY A 59 -24.76 44.47 -14.09
N GLU A 60 -24.74 43.93 -12.87
CA GLU A 60 -23.55 43.38 -12.25
C GLU A 60 -23.72 41.87 -12.03
N ALA A 61 -22.66 41.11 -12.28
CA ALA A 61 -22.59 39.67 -12.01
C ALA A 61 -21.21 39.33 -11.44
N CYS A 62 -21.19 38.59 -10.33
CA CYS A 62 -19.94 38.17 -9.70
C CYS A 62 -19.58 36.74 -10.09
N LEU A 63 -18.34 36.57 -10.57
CA LEU A 63 -17.73 35.28 -10.83
C LEU A 63 -16.99 34.83 -9.57
N THR A 64 -17.31 33.63 -9.07
CA THR A 64 -16.64 32.98 -7.94
C THR A 64 -16.14 31.62 -8.40
N LEU A 65 -14.89 31.30 -8.10
CA LEU A 65 -14.26 30.05 -8.54
C LEU A 65 -14.05 29.11 -7.37
N TYR A 66 -14.43 27.85 -7.57
CA TYR A 66 -14.25 26.78 -6.60
C TYR A 66 -13.35 25.68 -7.13
N VAL A 67 -12.70 24.96 -6.22
CA VAL A 67 -11.82 23.83 -6.52
C VAL A 67 -12.36 22.61 -5.80
N GLN A 68 -12.70 21.57 -6.55
CA GLN A 68 -13.21 20.31 -6.03
C GLN A 68 -12.24 19.71 -4.98
N PRO A 69 -12.75 19.13 -3.88
CA PRO A 69 -11.90 18.59 -2.84
C PRO A 69 -11.09 17.39 -3.34
N THR A 70 -9.78 17.42 -3.08
CA THR A 70 -8.92 16.23 -3.15
C THR A 70 -8.75 15.69 -1.74
N VAL A 71 -9.25 14.48 -1.50
CA VAL A 71 -9.31 13.86 -0.17
C VAL A 71 -8.34 12.68 -0.11
N SER A 72 -7.65 12.56 1.02
CA SER A 72 -6.77 11.45 1.35
C SER A 72 -7.06 10.96 2.77
N LEU A 73 -7.23 9.65 2.92
CA LEU A 73 -7.42 8.99 4.22
C LEU A 73 -6.29 7.99 4.41
N HIS A 74 -5.57 8.09 5.51
CA HIS A 74 -4.51 7.16 5.86
C HIS A 74 -4.52 6.85 7.35
N TYR A 75 -3.96 5.71 7.72
CA TYR A 75 -3.86 5.30 9.11
C TYR A 75 -2.45 4.86 9.45
N LYS A 76 -2.05 5.07 10.71
CA LYS A 76 -0.74 4.67 11.23
C LYS A 76 -0.88 4.09 12.63
N PHE A 77 -0.36 2.88 12.80
CA PHE A 77 -0.26 2.23 14.10
C PHE A 77 0.96 2.72 14.87
N PHE A 78 0.77 2.95 16.16
CA PHE A 78 1.80 3.14 17.18
C PHE A 78 1.67 2.02 18.23
N GLU A 79 2.58 1.98 19.21
CA GLU A 79 2.56 0.94 20.24
C GLU A 79 1.33 1.02 21.15
N ASP A 80 0.88 2.25 21.43
CA ASP A 80 -0.15 2.58 22.41
C ASP A 80 -1.43 3.19 21.78
N HIS A 81 -1.39 3.55 20.50
CA HIS A 81 -2.52 4.18 19.83
C HIS A 81 -2.52 3.97 18.30
N LEU A 82 -3.66 4.26 17.67
CA LEU A 82 -3.85 4.30 16.22
C LEU A 82 -4.22 5.73 15.81
N ASN A 83 -3.48 6.31 14.86
CA ASN A 83 -3.81 7.60 14.27
C ASN A 83 -4.47 7.40 12.92
N LEU A 84 -5.68 7.93 12.77
CA LEU A 84 -6.40 8.03 11.50
C LEU A 84 -6.30 9.48 11.04
N THR A 85 -5.72 9.71 9.88
CA THR A 85 -5.50 11.06 9.35
C THR A 85 -6.28 11.22 8.06
N CYS A 86 -7.21 12.16 8.04
CA CYS A 86 -7.93 12.57 6.86
C CYS A 86 -7.52 13.98 6.46
N SER A 87 -7.05 14.16 5.22
CA SER A 87 -6.69 15.46 4.69
C SER A 87 -7.48 15.75 3.42
N ALA A 88 -8.14 16.90 3.38
CA ALA A 88 -8.94 17.37 2.26
C ALA A 88 -8.48 18.76 1.84
N THR A 89 -8.14 18.93 0.56
CA THR A 89 -7.72 20.22 -0.02
C THR A 89 -8.74 20.71 -1.01
N ALA A 90 -9.29 21.90 -0.81
CA ALA A 90 -10.36 22.43 -1.65
C ALA A 90 -10.49 23.96 -1.59
N ARG A 91 -11.39 24.51 -2.40
CA ARG A 91 -11.77 25.93 -2.34
C ARG A 91 -13.28 26.08 -2.57
N PRO A 92 -14.06 26.67 -1.64
CA PRO A 92 -13.66 27.11 -0.30
C PRO A 92 -13.22 25.96 0.62
N ALA A 93 -12.75 26.29 1.83
CA ALA A 93 -12.29 25.29 2.79
C ALA A 93 -13.38 24.23 3.08
N PRO A 94 -13.06 22.93 2.99
CA PRO A 94 -14.00 21.86 3.29
C PRO A 94 -14.14 21.66 4.81
N VAL A 95 -15.20 20.98 5.24
CA VAL A 95 -15.41 20.55 6.62
C VAL A 95 -15.23 19.05 6.72
N ILE A 96 -14.42 18.58 7.67
CA ILE A 96 -14.14 17.16 7.89
C ILE A 96 -14.86 16.68 9.16
N SER A 97 -15.56 15.56 9.05
CA SER A 97 -16.21 14.83 10.14
C SER A 97 -15.82 13.35 10.09
N TRP A 98 -15.85 12.68 11.25
CA TRP A 98 -15.56 11.25 11.35
C TRP A 98 -16.83 10.48 11.69
N LYS A 99 -17.15 9.45 10.90
CA LYS A 99 -18.25 8.51 11.19
C LYS A 99 -17.68 7.27 11.87
N VAL A 100 -17.25 7.42 13.12
CA VAL A 100 -16.59 6.37 13.91
C VAL A 100 -17.28 6.23 15.26
N ALA A 101 -17.44 5.00 15.76
CA ALA A 101 -18.05 4.70 17.06
C ALA A 101 -17.00 4.20 18.08
N GLY A 102 -16.87 4.87 19.23
CA GLY A 102 -16.01 4.42 20.33
C GLY A 102 -15.74 5.47 21.41
N SER A 103 -15.30 5.05 22.60
CA SER A 103 -14.88 5.92 23.71
C SER A 103 -13.36 6.17 23.68
N GLY A 104 -12.90 7.36 24.10
CA GLY A 104 -11.47 7.67 24.21
C GLY A 104 -10.83 8.21 22.92
N ILE A 105 -11.63 8.95 22.15
CA ILE A 105 -11.25 9.57 20.88
C ILE A 105 -10.79 11.00 21.14
N GLU A 106 -9.59 11.34 20.67
CA GLU A 106 -9.10 12.72 20.64
C GLU A 106 -9.02 13.19 19.18
N ASN A 107 -9.69 14.29 18.87
CA ASN A 107 -9.72 14.88 17.54
C ASN A 107 -8.90 16.17 17.52
N SER A 108 -7.87 16.21 16.67
CA SER A 108 -7.24 17.47 16.27
C SER A 108 -7.63 17.80 14.83
N THR A 109 -7.85 19.08 14.55
CA THR A 109 -8.14 19.57 13.21
C THR A 109 -7.30 20.81 12.98
N GLU A 110 -6.52 20.77 11.91
CA GLU A 110 -5.67 21.87 11.48
C GLU A 110 -6.06 22.31 10.07
N SER A 111 -5.98 23.61 9.81
CA SER A 111 -6.28 24.19 8.51
C SER A 111 -5.12 25.05 8.04
N VAL A 112 -4.67 24.82 6.81
CA VAL A 112 -3.58 25.56 6.17
C VAL A 112 -4.10 26.15 4.87
N SER A 113 -3.95 27.47 4.72
CA SER A 113 -4.25 28.18 3.48
C SER A 113 -3.03 28.23 2.58
N HIS A 114 -3.21 27.92 1.31
CA HIS A 114 -2.15 27.88 0.31
C HIS A 114 -2.11 29.16 -0.53
N PRO A 115 -0.94 29.52 -1.10
CA PRO A 115 -0.83 30.69 -1.98
C PRO A 115 -1.64 30.55 -3.28
N ASN A 116 -1.97 29.32 -3.67
CA ASN A 116 -2.87 29.04 -4.79
C ASN A 116 -4.37 29.24 -4.43
N GLY A 117 -4.70 29.86 -3.30
CA GLY A 117 -6.07 30.16 -2.89
C GLY A 117 -6.90 28.97 -2.40
N THR A 118 -6.34 27.75 -2.36
CA THR A 118 -6.99 26.58 -1.76
C THR A 118 -6.68 26.48 -0.27
N THR A 119 -7.50 25.74 0.47
CA THR A 119 -7.29 25.45 1.89
C THR A 119 -7.24 23.94 2.07
N SER A 120 -6.18 23.46 2.72
CA SER A 120 -6.06 22.09 3.18
C SER A 120 -6.52 22.00 4.63
N VAL A 121 -7.49 21.13 4.89
CA VAL A 121 -7.94 20.78 6.24
C VAL A 121 -7.47 19.37 6.52
N THR A 122 -6.78 19.17 7.63
CA THR A 122 -6.30 17.87 8.08
C THR A 122 -6.88 17.58 9.45
N SER A 123 -7.60 16.48 9.60
CA SER A 123 -8.07 15.99 10.88
C SER A 123 -7.36 14.70 11.25
N ILE A 124 -6.91 14.61 12.48
CA ILE A 124 -6.29 13.41 13.05
C ILE A 124 -7.19 12.90 14.17
N LEU A 125 -7.63 11.66 14.04
CA LEU A 125 -8.37 10.92 15.05
C LEU A 125 -7.42 9.96 15.75
N GLN A 126 -7.15 10.22 17.03
CA GLN A 126 -6.34 9.33 17.84
C GLN A 126 -7.24 8.34 18.59
N VAL A 127 -6.92 7.05 18.45
CA VAL A 127 -7.66 5.93 19.03
C VAL A 127 -6.73 5.18 19.99
N LYS A 128 -7.11 5.11 21.28
CA LYS A 128 -6.31 4.48 22.35
C LYS A 128 -6.24 2.95 22.28
N ASP A 129 -7.24 2.29 21.71
CA ASP A 129 -7.28 0.83 21.58
C ASP A 129 -7.17 0.43 20.09
N PRO A 130 -5.94 0.30 19.55
CA PRO A 130 -5.73 0.02 18.13
C PRO A 130 -6.27 -1.35 17.70
N GLU A 131 -6.24 -2.35 18.59
CA GLU A 131 -6.67 -3.71 18.28
C GLU A 131 -8.18 -3.79 18.05
N SER A 132 -8.96 -3.02 18.80
CA SER A 132 -10.42 -2.98 18.64
C SER A 132 -10.88 -2.49 17.25
N TYR A 133 -10.01 -1.77 16.52
CA TYR A 133 -10.30 -1.22 15.20
C TYR A 133 -9.75 -2.04 14.04
N VAL A 134 -8.91 -3.05 14.29
CA VAL A 134 -8.40 -3.93 13.23
C VAL A 134 -9.58 -4.68 12.58
N GLY A 135 -9.66 -4.60 11.25
CA GLY A 135 -10.75 -5.18 10.46
C GLY A 135 -12.02 -4.33 10.39
N ARG A 136 -12.08 -3.16 11.06
CA ARG A 136 -13.19 -2.21 10.93
C ARG A 136 -12.98 -1.25 9.77
N GLU A 137 -14.09 -0.80 9.19
CA GLU A 137 -14.11 0.31 8.23
C GLU A 137 -14.15 1.64 8.99
N VAL A 138 -13.25 2.55 8.63
CA VAL A 138 -13.23 3.93 9.10
C VAL A 138 -13.68 4.82 7.97
N ILE A 139 -14.58 5.77 8.28
CA ILE A 139 -15.15 6.67 7.30
C ILE A 139 -14.82 8.11 7.69
N CYS A 140 -14.11 8.80 6.80
CA CYS A 140 -13.95 10.25 6.82
C CYS A 140 -15.01 10.87 5.91
N GLU A 141 -15.86 11.70 6.49
CA GLU A 141 -16.89 12.46 5.78
C GLU A 141 -16.36 13.87 5.51
N VAL A 142 -16.44 14.30 4.25
CA VAL A 142 -15.98 15.63 3.81
C VAL A 142 -17.16 16.38 3.22
N LEU A 143 -17.51 17.52 3.81
CA LEU A 143 -18.56 18.43 3.34
C LEU A 143 -17.94 19.61 2.57
N HIS A 144 -18.37 19.82 1.33
CA HIS A 144 -17.92 20.91 0.48
C HIS A 144 -19.08 21.48 -0.35
N LEU A 145 -19.37 22.78 -0.20
CA LEU A 145 -20.45 23.48 -0.93
C LEU A 145 -21.80 22.72 -0.90
N GLY A 146 -22.14 22.12 0.25
CA GLY A 146 -23.37 21.35 0.44
C GLY A 146 -23.34 19.92 -0.11
N THR A 147 -22.25 19.48 -0.73
CA THR A 147 -22.05 18.09 -1.17
C THR A 147 -21.21 17.34 -0.14
N VAL A 148 -21.66 16.13 0.22
CA VAL A 148 -20.97 15.25 1.17
C VAL A 148 -20.28 14.12 0.40
N THR A 149 -18.99 13.91 0.69
CA THR A 149 -18.20 12.80 0.14
C THR A 149 -17.62 11.97 1.27
N ASP A 150 -17.93 10.66 1.27
CA ASP A 150 -17.42 9.70 2.24
C ASP A 150 -16.19 8.97 1.66
N VAL A 151 -15.06 9.05 2.35
CA VAL A 151 -13.85 8.26 2.06
C VAL A 151 -13.71 7.17 3.10
N ARG A 152 -13.50 5.93 2.64
CA ARG A 152 -13.54 4.73 3.47
C ARG A 152 -12.21 4.00 3.40
N GLU A 153 -11.71 3.56 4.54
CA GLU A 153 -10.51 2.74 4.64
C GLU A 153 -10.73 1.60 5.63
N THR A 154 -10.29 0.39 5.26
CA THR A 154 -10.31 -0.76 6.16
C THR A 154 -8.99 -0.83 6.91
N VAL A 155 -9.05 -0.78 8.24
CA VAL A 155 -7.87 -0.81 9.09
C VAL A 155 -7.28 -2.21 9.10
N SER A 156 -6.09 -2.37 8.54
CA SER A 156 -5.39 -3.67 8.50
C SER A 156 -4.05 -3.55 9.22
N LYS A 157 -3.84 -4.39 10.24
CA LYS A 157 -2.53 -4.54 10.87
C LYS A 157 -1.75 -5.57 10.06
N GLY A 158 -0.68 -5.14 9.39
CA GLY A 158 0.18 -6.05 8.65
C GLY A 158 0.65 -7.18 9.57
N PHE A 159 0.24 -8.42 9.28
CA PHE A 159 0.62 -9.57 10.08
C PHE A 159 2.07 -9.92 9.75
N TRP A 160 3.01 -9.29 10.46
CA TRP A 160 4.38 -9.78 10.54
C TRP A 160 4.34 -11.05 11.39
N PHE A 161 3.85 -12.17 10.84
CA PHE A 161 4.22 -13.47 11.39
C PHE A 161 5.73 -13.42 11.41
N SER A 162 6.32 -13.37 12.61
CA SER A 162 7.73 -13.10 12.73
C SER A 162 8.40 -14.16 11.86
N VAL A 163 9.06 -13.75 10.79
CA VAL A 163 9.90 -14.63 9.98
C VAL A 163 10.78 -15.50 10.89
N PRO A 164 11.28 -15.01 12.06
CA PRO A 164 11.87 -15.84 13.10
C PRO A 164 11.05 -17.03 13.61
N LEU A 165 9.73 -16.90 13.77
CA LEU A 165 8.81 -17.94 14.25
C LEU A 165 8.57 -19.02 13.19
N LEU A 166 8.46 -18.64 11.92
CA LEU A 166 8.40 -19.59 10.82
C LEU A 166 9.73 -20.35 10.66
N LEU A 167 10.85 -19.63 10.80
CA LEU A 167 12.19 -20.25 10.76
C LEU A 167 12.45 -21.15 11.97
N SER A 168 11.94 -20.82 13.16
CA SER A 168 12.09 -21.67 14.35
C SER A 168 11.28 -22.96 14.21
N ILE A 169 10.06 -22.88 13.69
CA ILE A 169 9.22 -24.05 13.38
C ILE A 169 9.91 -24.93 12.33
N LEU A 170 10.43 -24.33 11.25
CA LEU A 170 11.14 -25.07 10.19
C LEU A 170 12.39 -25.78 10.75
N SER A 171 13.15 -25.11 11.61
CA SER A 171 14.32 -25.69 12.29
C SER A 171 13.95 -26.89 13.18
N LEU A 172 12.87 -26.77 13.97
CA LEU A 172 12.36 -27.87 14.80
C LEU A 172 11.95 -29.09 13.96
N VAL A 173 11.28 -28.86 12.83
CA VAL A 173 10.87 -29.95 11.92
C VAL A 173 12.10 -30.66 11.34
N ILE A 174 13.11 -29.90 10.90
CA ILE A 174 14.38 -30.48 10.39
C ILE A 174 15.07 -31.31 11.48
N LEU A 175 15.11 -30.82 12.71
CA LEU A 175 15.71 -31.53 13.84
C LEU A 175 15.00 -32.86 14.12
N LEU A 176 13.67 -32.89 14.09
CA LEU A 176 12.88 -34.11 14.30
C LEU A 176 13.11 -35.15 13.20
N VAL A 177 13.28 -34.71 11.94
CA VAL A 177 13.63 -35.60 10.83
C VAL A 177 15.02 -36.19 11.03
N LEU A 178 16.01 -35.38 11.41
CA LEU A 178 17.37 -35.86 11.70
C LEU A 178 17.40 -36.86 12.85
N ILE A 179 16.65 -36.61 13.93
CA ILE A 179 16.52 -37.55 15.06
C ILE A 179 15.87 -38.86 14.60
N SER A 180 14.81 -38.79 13.80
CA SER A 180 14.13 -39.98 13.26
C SER A 180 15.07 -40.82 12.38
N ILE A 181 15.88 -40.15 11.55
CA ILE A 181 16.93 -40.79 10.76
C ILE A 181 17.95 -41.45 11.70
N LEU A 182 18.52 -40.72 12.66
CA LEU A 182 19.50 -41.29 13.60
C LEU A 182 18.96 -42.49 14.39
N LEU A 183 17.69 -42.47 14.80
CA LEU A 183 17.03 -43.60 15.45
C LEU A 183 16.85 -44.78 14.50
N TYR A 184 16.51 -44.53 13.24
CA TYR A 184 16.43 -45.56 12.21
C TYR A 184 17.79 -46.23 11.98
N TRP A 185 18.85 -45.44 11.78
CA TRP A 185 20.21 -45.96 11.60
C TRP A 185 20.72 -46.67 12.86
N LYS A 186 20.41 -46.17 14.06
CA LYS A 186 20.77 -46.83 15.33
C LYS A 186 20.06 -48.18 15.48
N ARG A 187 18.80 -48.28 15.08
CA ARG A 187 18.05 -49.54 15.09
C ARG A 187 18.64 -50.52 14.06
N ARG A 188 18.89 -50.07 12.84
CA ARG A 188 19.56 -50.85 11.78
C ARG A 188 20.92 -51.38 12.25
N TRP A 189 21.75 -50.52 12.82
CA TRP A 189 23.08 -50.90 13.31
C TRP A 189 23.05 -51.83 14.53
N ASN A 190 22.04 -51.72 15.39
CA ASN A 190 21.82 -52.70 16.45
C ASN A 190 21.38 -54.07 15.90
N GLN A 191 20.67 -54.08 14.77
CA GLN A 191 20.25 -55.31 14.09
C GLN A 191 21.45 -56.02 13.45
N ASP A 192 22.35 -55.29 12.79
CA ASP A 192 23.62 -55.83 12.26
C ASP A 192 24.55 -56.33 13.39
N ARG A 193 24.53 -55.68 14.57
CA ARG A 193 25.22 -56.17 15.77
C ARG A 193 24.58 -57.43 16.36
N GLY A 194 23.28 -57.62 16.18
CA GLY A 194 22.56 -58.85 16.55
C GLY A 194 22.92 -60.03 15.65
N GLU A 195 23.00 -59.82 14.34
CA GLU A 195 23.42 -60.82 13.35
C GLU A 195 24.89 -61.23 13.51
N SER A 196 25.81 -60.27 13.69
CA SER A 196 27.24 -60.57 13.92
C SER A 196 27.50 -61.30 15.26
N SER A 197 26.62 -61.15 16.25
CA SER A 197 26.68 -61.92 17.51
C SER A 197 26.22 -63.38 17.35
N GLN A 198 25.35 -63.68 16.38
CA GLN A 198 24.96 -65.06 16.05
C GLN A 198 26.01 -65.74 15.17
N GLU A 199 26.58 -65.03 14.20
CA GLU A 199 27.63 -65.56 13.32
C GLU A 199 28.94 -65.86 14.10
N TYR A 200 29.28 -65.05 15.11
CA TYR A 200 30.42 -65.32 16.01
C TYR A 200 30.21 -66.56 16.90
N LYS A 201 28.96 -66.86 17.29
CA LYS A 201 28.62 -68.08 18.05
C LYS A 201 28.64 -69.33 17.18
N GLU A 202 28.25 -69.21 15.91
CA GLU A 202 28.23 -70.33 14.96
C GLU A 202 29.65 -70.65 14.45
N GLY A 203 30.48 -69.63 14.22
CA GLY A 203 31.92 -69.77 13.90
C GLY A 203 32.73 -70.40 15.03
N ASN A 204 32.46 -70.06 16.30
CA ASN A 204 33.11 -70.72 17.44
C ASN A 204 32.69 -72.19 17.61
N LYS A 205 31.46 -72.55 17.21
CA LYS A 205 31.00 -73.94 17.21
C LYS A 205 31.65 -74.76 16.08
N LEU A 206 31.96 -74.14 14.95
CA LEU A 206 32.68 -74.76 13.82
C LEU A 206 34.18 -74.97 14.11
N ASN A 207 34.81 -74.02 14.79
CA ASN A 207 36.22 -74.11 15.19
C ASN A 207 36.47 -75.20 16.26
N ASP A 208 35.50 -75.45 17.15
CA ASP A 208 35.57 -76.53 18.14
C ASP A 208 35.50 -77.91 17.47
N VAL A 209 34.77 -78.03 16.34
CA VAL A 209 34.72 -79.26 15.51
C VAL A 209 36.00 -79.45 14.69
N LEU A 210 36.60 -78.37 14.17
CA LEU A 210 37.83 -78.42 13.37
C LEU A 210 39.10 -78.67 14.18
N SER A 211 39.07 -78.53 15.52
CA SER A 211 40.20 -78.88 16.39
C SER A 211 40.41 -80.40 16.59
N ARG A 212 39.47 -81.24 16.14
CA ARG A 212 39.59 -82.72 16.17
C ARG A 212 40.27 -83.33 14.94
N PHE A 213 40.52 -82.57 13.89
CA PHE A 213 41.21 -83.05 12.70
C PHE A 213 42.38 -82.13 12.37
N GLY A 214 43.58 -82.52 12.80
CA GLY A 214 44.81 -81.79 12.58
C GLY A 214 45.19 -81.69 11.09
N GLY A 215 45.58 -80.49 10.66
CA GLY A 215 46.20 -80.23 9.37
C GLY A 215 46.55 -78.75 9.19
N HIS A 216 47.84 -78.43 9.19
CA HIS A 216 48.40 -77.08 8.99
C HIS A 216 48.09 -76.50 7.60
N LEU A 217 47.65 -75.24 7.53
CA LEU A 217 47.78 -74.43 6.31
C LEU A 217 48.05 -72.96 6.67
N LYS A 218 49.27 -72.49 6.33
CA LYS A 218 49.65 -71.07 6.33
C LYS A 218 49.43 -70.52 4.92
N ILE A 219 48.68 -69.44 4.77
CA ILE A 219 48.78 -68.54 3.61
C ILE A 219 48.70 -67.10 4.10
N LEU A 220 49.71 -66.32 3.71
CA LEU A 220 49.86 -64.89 3.89
C LEU A 220 49.83 -64.25 2.50
N VAL A 221 49.38 -62.98 2.41
CA VAL A 221 49.55 -61.91 1.37
C VAL A 221 48.19 -61.17 1.22
N ARG A 222 47.99 -59.89 1.60
CA ARG A 222 48.50 -58.54 1.21
C ARG A 222 47.89 -57.93 -0.10
N GLY A 223 47.28 -56.73 0.03
CA GLY A 223 46.99 -55.73 -1.04
C GLY A 223 45.49 -55.46 -1.30
N TRP A 224 44.84 -54.35 -0.89
CA TRP A 224 44.83 -52.94 -1.37
C TRP A 224 44.20 -52.70 -2.75
N GLN A 225 42.97 -52.16 -2.82
CA GLN A 225 42.63 -50.96 -3.61
C GLN A 225 41.19 -50.44 -3.37
N TRP A 226 41.07 -49.15 -3.06
CA TRP A 226 39.84 -48.36 -3.14
C TRP A 226 39.85 -47.62 -4.49
N TYR A 227 38.72 -47.59 -5.20
CA TYR A 227 38.51 -46.63 -6.29
C TYR A 227 37.59 -45.52 -5.78
N VAL A 228 38.12 -44.31 -5.70
CA VAL A 228 37.34 -43.07 -5.55
C VAL A 228 37.13 -42.51 -6.95
N LEU A 229 35.89 -42.53 -7.41
CA LEU A 229 35.49 -41.95 -8.70
C LEU A 229 35.14 -40.46 -8.48
N PHE A 230 36.01 -39.54 -8.89
CA PHE A 230 35.68 -38.11 -8.99
C PHE A 230 35.20 -37.81 -10.41
N VAL A 231 33.94 -37.37 -10.55
CA VAL A 231 33.41 -36.82 -11.81
C VAL A 231 33.49 -35.29 -11.72
N PHE A 232 34.37 -34.68 -12.52
CA PHE A 232 34.35 -33.24 -12.79
C PHE A 232 33.70 -32.98 -14.15
N SER A 233 32.56 -32.29 -14.15
CA SER A 233 31.96 -31.74 -15.36
C SER A 233 32.62 -30.40 -15.69
N LYS A 234 33.31 -30.35 -16.84
CA LYS A 234 33.86 -29.13 -17.42
C LYS A 234 32.87 -28.60 -18.46
N ILE A 235 32.19 -27.51 -18.13
CA ILE A 235 31.45 -26.70 -19.12
C ILE A 235 32.49 -25.80 -19.81
N ARG A 236 32.60 -25.96 -21.12
CA ARG A 236 33.51 -25.23 -22.01
C ARG A 236 32.75 -24.02 -22.58
N THR A 237 33.39 -22.85 -22.47
CA THR A 237 33.19 -21.55 -23.18
C THR A 237 31.77 -21.10 -23.44
#